data_AF-A0A964JN09-F1
#
_entry.id   AF-A0A964JN09-F1
#
_cell.length_a   1.000
_cell.length_b   1.000
_cell.length_c   1.000
_cell.angle_alpha   90.00
_cell.angle_beta   90.00
_cell.angle_gamma   90.00
#
_symmetry.space_group_name_H-M   'P 1'
#
loop_
_entity.id
_entity.type
_entity.pdbx_description
1 polymer ?
#
loop_
_entity_poly.entity_id
_entity_poly.type
_entity_poly.pdbx_seq_one_letter_code
_entity_poly.pdbx_strand_id
1 'polypeptide(L)'
;MIAVPLVDGPGEWLTLDGVSIRAFGGRVERVTAETIYGFVTEPTTLRFAVGRVVLEPLSWFVANDEVSLEGGRGLLIVKPGSRGLSQLGGPLEACGRLRYIDGCTDSLLVGPPRRGDPCANHLHIPRGTRQSAHIHPSLRVGVVARGGGVCITERASHRLDAGLGFMIPAGLRHSFHTEEQSLDVWTWHPDSDTGPTDEDHPMVNRTLL
;
A
#
# COMPACT_ATOMS: atom_id res chain seq x y z
N MET A 1 14.96 -7.11 0.25
CA MET A 1 13.59 -6.87 -0.23
C MET A 1 13.13 -8.06 -1.04
N ILE A 2 11.85 -8.41 -1.00
CA ILE A 2 11.27 -9.44 -1.87
C ILE A 2 10.51 -8.71 -2.99
N ALA A 3 11.00 -8.84 -4.22
CA ALA A 3 10.35 -8.28 -5.40
C ALA A 3 9.19 -9.17 -5.84
N VAL A 4 8.04 -8.56 -6.15
CA VAL A 4 6.84 -9.23 -6.64
C VAL A 4 6.38 -8.50 -7.90
N PRO A 5 6.98 -8.82 -9.06
CA PRO A 5 6.58 -8.22 -10.33
C PRO A 5 5.08 -8.39 -10.56
N LEU A 6 4.40 -7.35 -11.06
CA LEU A 6 3.03 -7.52 -11.52
C LEU A 6 3.03 -8.40 -12.77
N VAL A 7 2.22 -9.45 -12.75
CA VAL A 7 2.22 -10.52 -13.77
C VAL A 7 1.02 -10.41 -14.70
N ASP A 8 1.13 -11.02 -15.88
CA ASP A 8 -0.03 -11.36 -16.70
C ASP A 8 -0.72 -12.60 -16.13
N GLY A 9 -1.98 -12.45 -15.70
CA GLY A 9 -2.74 -13.52 -15.07
C GLY A 9 -2.71 -13.49 -13.54
N PRO A 10 -3.35 -14.49 -12.89
CA PRO A 10 -3.32 -14.61 -11.44
C PRO A 10 -1.91 -15.00 -10.95
N GLY A 11 -1.24 -14.12 -10.21
CA GLY A 11 0.00 -14.47 -9.51
C GLY A 11 -0.24 -15.44 -8.35
N GLU A 12 0.85 -15.97 -7.78
CA GLU A 12 0.80 -16.78 -6.57
C GLU A 12 0.66 -15.91 -5.32
N TRP A 13 0.04 -16.47 -4.28
CA TRP A 13 0.04 -15.84 -2.96
C TRP A 13 1.40 -16.02 -2.30
N LEU A 14 2.00 -14.91 -1.88
CA LEU A 14 3.21 -14.90 -1.07
C LEU A 14 2.86 -14.44 0.33
N THR A 15 3.26 -15.21 1.35
CA THR A 15 2.96 -14.90 2.75
C THR A 15 4.23 -14.66 3.55
N LEU A 16 4.26 -13.58 4.31
CA LEU A 16 5.33 -13.21 5.23
C LEU A 16 4.71 -12.56 6.48
N ASP A 17 5.15 -12.98 7.67
CA ASP A 17 4.72 -12.43 8.97
C ASP A 17 3.18 -12.32 9.12
N GLY A 18 2.46 -13.32 8.62
CA GLY A 18 0.98 -13.36 8.68
C GLY A 18 0.27 -12.44 7.69
N VAL A 19 0.99 -11.79 6.77
CA VAL A 19 0.42 -11.00 5.67
C VAL A 19 0.62 -11.73 4.37
N SER A 20 -0.46 -11.89 3.61
CA SER A 20 -0.47 -12.51 2.29
C SER A 20 -0.66 -11.45 1.20
N ILE A 21 0.17 -11.48 0.18
CA ILE A 21 0.05 -10.61 -1.00
C ILE A 21 -0.05 -11.41 -2.28
N ARG A 22 -0.71 -10.85 -3.29
CA ARG A 22 -0.84 -11.46 -4.61
C ARG A 22 -0.86 -10.41 -5.69
N ALA A 23 0.11 -10.46 -6.58
CA ALA A 23 0.05 -9.70 -7.83
C ALA A 23 -1.02 -10.30 -8.75
N PHE A 24 -1.68 -9.45 -9.52
CA PHE A 24 -2.63 -9.88 -10.54
C PHE A 24 -2.46 -9.10 -11.84
N GLY A 25 -2.82 -9.75 -12.94
CA GLY A 25 -3.14 -9.14 -14.21
C GLY A 25 -4.36 -9.83 -14.83
N GLY A 26 -5.28 -9.05 -15.38
CA GLY A 26 -6.53 -9.55 -15.94
C GLY A 26 -7.54 -9.96 -14.87
N ARG A 27 -8.13 -11.15 -15.01
CA ARG A 27 -9.27 -11.56 -14.17
C ARG A 27 -8.82 -12.21 -12.87
N VAL A 28 -9.39 -11.76 -11.75
CA VAL A 28 -9.36 -12.44 -10.46
C VAL A 28 -10.78 -12.86 -10.13
N GLU A 29 -11.07 -14.16 -10.21
CA GLU A 29 -12.45 -14.67 -10.11
C GLU A 29 -13.09 -14.38 -8.76
N ARG A 30 -12.35 -14.63 -7.67
CA ARG A 30 -12.84 -14.45 -6.30
C ARG A 30 -11.66 -14.46 -5.33
N VAL A 31 -11.68 -13.53 -4.39
CA VAL A 31 -10.82 -13.53 -3.19
C VAL A 31 -11.70 -13.28 -1.99
N THR A 32 -11.53 -14.06 -0.93
CA THR A 32 -12.29 -13.96 0.31
C THR A 32 -11.39 -13.75 1.51
N ALA A 33 -11.65 -12.73 2.31
CA ALA A 33 -10.99 -12.44 3.58
C ALA A 33 -11.80 -11.42 4.38
N GLU A 34 -11.54 -11.30 5.69
CA GLU A 34 -12.18 -10.27 6.53
C GLU A 34 -11.99 -8.86 5.96
N THR A 35 -10.77 -8.56 5.50
CA THR A 35 -10.44 -7.34 4.78
C THR A 35 -9.40 -7.63 3.70
N ILE A 36 -9.63 -7.03 2.53
CA ILE A 36 -8.81 -7.12 1.33
C ILE A 36 -8.42 -5.70 0.95
N TYR A 37 -7.13 -5.42 0.92
CA TYR A 37 -6.59 -4.17 0.42
C TYR A 37 -6.10 -4.38 -1.00
N GLY A 38 -6.23 -3.36 -1.85
CA GLY A 38 -5.70 -3.45 -3.21
C GLY A 38 -5.27 -2.12 -3.77
N PHE A 39 -4.31 -2.20 -4.70
CA PHE A 39 -3.83 -1.09 -5.50
C PHE A 39 -3.81 -1.51 -6.97
N VAL A 40 -4.29 -0.64 -7.86
CA VAL A 40 -4.39 -0.92 -9.30
C VAL A 40 -3.51 0.03 -10.11
N THR A 41 -2.78 -0.51 -11.07
CA THR A 41 -1.90 0.25 -11.97
C THR A 41 -2.51 0.48 -13.35
N GLU A 42 -3.62 -0.20 -13.63
CA GLU A 42 -4.36 -0.13 -14.90
C GLU A 42 -5.88 -0.11 -14.62
N PRO A 43 -6.72 0.33 -15.58
CA PRO A 43 -8.16 0.34 -15.39
C PRO A 43 -8.68 -1.05 -15.00
N THR A 44 -9.33 -1.14 -13.84
CA THR A 44 -9.74 -2.42 -13.25
C THR A 44 -11.19 -2.32 -12.79
N THR A 45 -12.03 -3.26 -13.20
CA THR A 45 -13.37 -3.37 -12.63
C THR A 45 -13.31 -4.15 -11.32
N LEU A 46 -13.66 -3.51 -10.22
CA LEU A 46 -13.82 -4.13 -8.90
C LEU A 46 -15.31 -4.46 -8.66
N ARG A 47 -15.58 -5.69 -8.21
CA ARG A 47 -16.86 -6.09 -7.62
C ARG A 47 -16.65 -6.50 -6.18
N PHE A 48 -17.52 -6.05 -5.30
CA PHE A 48 -17.45 -6.24 -3.86
C PHE A 48 -18.84 -6.08 -3.24
N ALA A 49 -18.95 -6.25 -1.92
CA ALA A 49 -20.23 -6.35 -1.20
C ALA A 49 -21.26 -5.24 -1.53
N VAL A 50 -20.82 -4.00 -1.78
CA VAL A 50 -21.71 -2.86 -2.01
C VAL A 50 -21.92 -2.53 -3.49
N GLY A 51 -21.28 -3.24 -4.42
CA GLY A 51 -21.53 -3.08 -5.85
C GLY A 51 -20.33 -3.31 -6.76
N ARG A 52 -20.36 -2.61 -7.90
CA ARG A 52 -19.36 -2.66 -8.97
C ARG A 52 -18.86 -1.25 -9.27
N VAL A 53 -17.55 -1.10 -9.36
CA VAL A 53 -16.88 0.17 -9.71
C VAL A 53 -15.76 -0.07 -10.71
N VAL A 54 -15.52 0.89 -11.60
CA VAL A 54 -14.30 0.91 -12.42
C VAL A 54 -13.30 1.80 -11.71
N LEU A 55 -12.15 1.22 -11.36
CA LEU A 55 -11.03 1.91 -10.75
C LEU A 55 -10.08 2.38 -11.85
N GLU A 56 -9.78 3.67 -11.85
CA GLU A 56 -8.76 4.25 -12.73
C GLU A 56 -7.35 3.85 -12.28
N PRO A 57 -6.32 3.93 -13.15
CA PRO A 57 -4.93 3.72 -12.74
C PRO A 57 -4.55 4.54 -11.52
N LEU A 58 -3.71 3.96 -10.66
CA LEU A 58 -3.24 4.55 -9.41
C LEU A 58 -4.34 4.70 -8.34
N SER A 59 -5.43 3.95 -8.47
CA SER A 59 -6.47 3.86 -7.45
C SER A 59 -6.18 2.73 -6.46
N TRP A 60 -6.81 2.80 -5.30
CA TRP A 60 -6.73 1.81 -4.24
C TRP A 60 -8.10 1.50 -3.67
N PHE A 61 -8.21 0.36 -3.00
CA PHE A 61 -9.42 -0.04 -2.31
C PHE A 61 -9.15 -0.80 -1.02
N VAL A 62 -10.13 -0.76 -0.14
CA VAL A 62 -10.33 -1.63 1.01
C VAL A 62 -11.72 -2.22 0.86
N ALA A 63 -11.83 -3.54 0.88
CA ALA A 63 -13.10 -4.24 0.75
C ALA A 63 -13.14 -5.42 1.71
N ASN A 64 -14.32 -5.66 2.28
CA ASN A 64 -14.52 -6.76 3.22
C ASN A 64 -15.19 -7.96 2.54
N ASP A 65 -14.97 -9.13 3.14
CA ASP A 65 -15.56 -10.43 2.85
C ASP A 65 -15.16 -11.02 1.49
N GLU A 66 -15.48 -10.35 0.39
CA GLU A 66 -15.30 -10.86 -0.96
C GLU A 66 -15.06 -9.77 -1.99
N VAL A 67 -14.07 -10.01 -2.87
CA VAL A 67 -13.89 -9.23 -4.11
C VAL A 67 -13.69 -10.12 -5.33
N SER A 68 -14.03 -9.59 -6.49
CA SER A 68 -13.55 -10.07 -7.78
C SER A 68 -13.11 -8.90 -8.66
N LEU A 69 -12.13 -9.17 -9.54
CA LEU A 69 -11.54 -8.18 -10.43
C LEU A 69 -11.65 -8.63 -11.88
N GLU A 70 -11.97 -7.69 -12.77
CA GLU A 70 -11.95 -7.90 -14.22
C GLU A 70 -11.02 -6.86 -14.87
N GLY A 71 -10.02 -7.34 -15.61
CA GLY A 71 -9.04 -6.50 -16.31
C GLY A 71 -7.96 -5.92 -15.41
N GLY A 72 -7.10 -5.10 -16.01
CA GLY A 72 -6.06 -4.33 -15.33
C GLY A 72 -4.95 -5.17 -14.69
N ARG A 73 -4.16 -4.52 -13.83
CA ARG A 73 -3.03 -5.09 -13.08
C ARG A 73 -2.92 -4.42 -11.72
N GLY A 74 -2.38 -5.13 -10.75
CA GLY A 74 -2.22 -4.58 -9.41
C GLY A 74 -1.81 -5.59 -8.35
N LEU A 75 -1.89 -5.17 -7.09
CA LEU A 75 -1.54 -5.98 -5.93
C LEU A 75 -2.73 -6.10 -4.99
N LEU A 76 -2.97 -7.31 -4.49
CA LEU A 76 -3.89 -7.60 -3.40
C LEU A 76 -3.10 -7.90 -2.13
N ILE A 77 -3.64 -7.47 -0.98
CA ILE A 77 -3.09 -7.74 0.36
C ILE A 77 -4.22 -8.23 1.26
N VAL A 78 -3.92 -9.27 2.03
CA VAL A 78 -4.79 -9.83 3.06
C VAL A 78 -4.00 -9.98 4.36
N LYS A 79 -4.57 -9.52 5.46
CA LYS A 79 -4.07 -9.75 6.82
C LYS A 79 -5.21 -10.34 7.67
N PRO A 80 -5.06 -11.56 8.22
CA PRO A 80 -6.04 -12.12 9.14
C PRO A 80 -6.21 -11.26 10.41
N GLY A 81 -7.44 -11.21 10.95
CA GLY A 81 -7.76 -10.51 12.17
C GLY A 81 -7.80 -8.99 12.04
N SER A 82 -7.71 -8.44 10.82
CA SER A 82 -7.96 -7.02 10.57
C SER A 82 -9.34 -6.83 9.98
N ARG A 83 -10.09 -5.84 10.50
CA ARG A 83 -11.40 -5.47 9.97
C ARG A 83 -11.43 -3.99 9.60
N GLY A 84 -11.02 -3.71 8.36
CA GLY A 84 -11.05 -2.38 7.77
C GLY A 84 -12.47 -1.90 7.47
N LEU A 85 -12.57 -0.60 7.23
CA LEU A 85 -13.77 0.01 6.66
C LEU A 85 -13.66 -0.06 5.14
N SER A 86 -14.71 -0.52 4.46
CA SER A 86 -14.73 -0.54 2.99
C SER A 86 -14.59 0.89 2.46
N GLN A 87 -13.56 1.12 1.66
CA GLN A 87 -13.15 2.43 1.16
C GLN A 87 -12.58 2.30 -0.25
N LEU A 88 -12.77 3.32 -1.07
CA LEU A 88 -12.18 3.43 -2.40
C LEU A 88 -11.52 4.80 -2.49
N GLY A 89 -10.39 4.89 -3.18
CA GLY A 89 -9.76 6.18 -3.41
C GLY A 89 -8.75 6.18 -4.54
N GLY A 90 -8.22 7.37 -4.80
CA GLY A 90 -7.33 7.66 -5.91
C GLY A 90 -8.02 8.38 -7.08
N PRO A 91 -7.31 8.59 -8.21
CA PRO A 91 -5.90 8.28 -8.42
C PRO A 91 -4.96 8.96 -7.41
N LEU A 92 -3.77 8.39 -7.17
CA LEU A 92 -2.77 8.99 -6.29
C LEU A 92 -2.45 10.44 -6.67
N GLU A 93 -2.35 11.29 -5.66
CA GLU A 93 -1.92 12.69 -5.79
C GLU A 93 -0.52 12.78 -6.40
N ALA A 94 -0.16 13.95 -6.96
CA ALA A 94 1.17 14.14 -7.55
C ALA A 94 2.30 14.22 -6.51
N CYS A 95 1.98 14.64 -5.28
CA CYS A 95 2.90 14.80 -4.17
C CYS A 95 2.13 14.56 -2.85
N GLY A 96 2.82 14.08 -1.82
CA GLY A 96 2.24 13.90 -0.49
C GLY A 96 1.93 15.23 0.21
N ARG A 97 0.94 15.21 1.11
CA ARG A 97 0.48 16.37 1.88
C ARG A 97 1.32 16.66 3.12
N LEU A 98 2.01 15.65 3.64
CA LEU A 98 2.81 15.70 4.87
C LEU A 98 4.29 15.61 4.52
N ARG A 99 5.13 16.30 5.29
CA ARG A 99 6.59 16.20 5.15
C ARG A 99 7.07 14.88 5.73
N TYR A 100 8.01 14.26 5.04
CA TYR A 100 8.72 13.07 5.49
C TYR A 100 10.24 13.30 5.40
N ILE A 101 11.02 12.31 5.83
CA ILE A 101 12.49 12.40 5.92
C ILE A 101 13.11 12.75 4.55
N ASP A 102 14.25 13.46 4.59
CA ASP A 102 15.07 13.79 3.42
C ASP A 102 14.35 14.53 2.28
N GLY A 103 13.31 15.31 2.63
CA GLY A 103 12.53 16.09 1.66
C GLY A 103 11.46 15.29 0.92
N CYS A 104 11.28 14.00 1.27
CA CYS A 104 10.14 13.21 0.83
C CYS A 104 8.83 13.76 1.40
N THR A 105 7.71 13.31 0.84
CA THR A 105 6.38 13.62 1.36
C THR A 105 5.49 12.38 1.37
N ASP A 106 4.47 12.39 2.23
CA ASP A 106 3.47 11.33 2.27
C ASP A 106 2.03 11.85 2.40
N SER A 107 1.07 11.03 1.99
CA SER A 107 -0.36 11.22 2.27
C SER A 107 -0.92 9.92 2.85
N LEU A 108 -1.57 10.00 4.02
CA LEU A 108 -2.36 8.88 4.56
C LEU A 108 -3.61 8.66 3.69
N LEU A 109 -3.69 7.51 3.05
CA LEU A 109 -4.76 7.14 2.12
C LEU A 109 -5.83 6.30 2.83
N VAL A 110 -5.39 5.24 3.50
CA VAL A 110 -6.24 4.39 4.33
C VAL A 110 -5.91 4.71 5.78
N GLY A 111 -6.79 5.47 6.43
CA GLY A 111 -6.68 5.76 7.85
C GLY A 111 -7.08 4.56 8.70
N PRO A 112 -6.34 4.24 9.77
CA PRO A 112 -6.68 3.13 10.66
C PRO A 112 -7.95 3.44 11.46
N PRO A 113 -8.98 2.56 11.45
CA PRO A 113 -10.20 2.77 12.24
C PRO A 113 -9.96 2.83 13.74
N ARG A 114 -8.93 2.14 14.25
CA ARG A 114 -8.39 2.25 15.60
C ARG A 114 -6.86 2.26 15.56
N ARG A 115 -6.23 2.88 16.56
CA ARG A 115 -4.76 2.81 16.70
C ARG A 115 -4.29 1.35 16.73
N GLY A 116 -3.32 1.02 15.89
CA GLY A 116 -2.81 -0.35 15.71
C GLY A 116 -3.39 -1.09 14.51
N ASP A 117 -4.48 -0.60 13.91
CA ASP A 117 -5.02 -1.19 12.69
C ASP A 117 -4.13 -0.92 11.47
N PRO A 118 -4.24 -1.72 10.39
CA PRO A 118 -3.49 -1.47 9.17
C PRO A 118 -3.81 -0.11 8.53
N CYS A 119 -2.80 0.47 7.88
CA CYS A 119 -2.93 1.71 7.14
C CYS A 119 -2.22 1.63 5.78
N ALA A 120 -2.49 2.61 4.92
CA ALA A 120 -1.78 2.76 3.66
C ALA A 120 -1.50 4.23 3.35
N ASN A 121 -0.33 4.49 2.76
CA ASN A 121 0.15 5.82 2.43
C ASN A 121 0.61 5.89 0.97
N HIS A 122 0.44 7.06 0.36
CA HIS A 122 1.24 7.46 -0.80
C HIS A 122 2.53 8.06 -0.28
N LEU A 123 3.68 7.55 -0.73
CA LEU A 123 5.00 8.10 -0.48
C LEU A 123 5.53 8.68 -1.79
N HIS A 124 5.91 9.95 -1.77
CA HIS A 124 6.59 10.64 -2.87
C HIS A 124 8.04 10.92 -2.50
N ILE A 125 8.96 10.41 -3.32
CA ILE A 125 10.40 10.61 -3.20
C ILE A 125 10.84 11.46 -4.39
N PRO A 126 11.24 12.73 -4.18
CA PRO A 126 11.67 13.61 -5.27
C PRO A 126 12.87 13.06 -6.03
N ARG A 127 13.12 13.55 -7.24
CA ARG A 127 14.35 13.24 -8.00
C ARG A 127 15.60 13.65 -7.24
N GLY A 128 16.71 12.91 -7.41
CA GLY A 128 18.00 13.18 -6.76
C GLY A 128 18.02 12.95 -5.24
N THR A 129 17.05 12.24 -4.70
CA THR A 129 16.95 11.97 -3.25
C THR A 129 17.83 10.78 -2.88
N ARG A 130 18.62 10.92 -1.82
CA ARG A 130 19.30 9.81 -1.14
C ARG A 130 18.71 9.68 0.25
N GLN A 131 17.65 8.91 0.39
CA GLN A 131 16.96 8.76 1.66
C GLN A 131 17.90 8.13 2.70
N SER A 132 17.81 8.61 3.94
CA SER A 132 18.48 8.08 5.10
C SER A 132 18.06 6.63 5.36
N ALA A 133 19.03 5.75 5.58
CA ALA A 133 18.79 4.34 5.82
C ALA A 133 18.07 4.12 7.16
N HIS A 134 16.96 3.39 7.12
CA HIS A 134 16.08 3.20 8.27
C HIS A 134 15.53 1.77 8.34
N ILE A 135 14.87 1.47 9.45
CA ILE A 135 14.19 0.20 9.72
C ILE A 135 12.75 0.48 10.14
N HIS A 136 11.88 -0.52 10.01
CA HIS A 136 10.53 -0.51 10.57
C HIS A 136 10.35 -1.75 11.47
N PRO A 137 9.58 -1.65 12.56
CA PRO A 137 9.34 -2.78 13.45
C PRO A 137 8.44 -3.86 12.81
N SER A 138 7.60 -3.46 11.86
CA SER A 138 6.71 -4.32 11.09
C SER A 138 7.09 -4.32 9.61
N LEU A 139 6.61 -5.33 8.87
CA LEU A 139 6.84 -5.42 7.43
C LEU A 139 6.20 -4.23 6.69
N ARG A 140 6.74 -3.91 5.51
CA ARG A 140 6.13 -2.96 4.58
C ARG A 140 5.80 -3.67 3.27
N VAL A 141 4.57 -3.51 2.79
CA VAL A 141 4.19 -3.91 1.43
C VAL A 141 4.11 -2.65 0.59
N GLY A 142 4.50 -2.71 -0.67
CA GLY A 142 4.28 -1.58 -1.56
C GLY A 142 4.15 -1.94 -3.03
N VAL A 143 3.69 -0.97 -3.79
CA VAL A 143 3.70 -0.96 -5.26
C VAL A 143 4.36 0.33 -5.71
N VAL A 144 5.35 0.22 -6.60
CA VAL A 144 5.90 1.37 -7.31
C VAL A 144 4.82 1.89 -8.27
N ALA A 145 4.21 3.01 -7.90
CA ALA A 145 3.07 3.57 -8.60
C ALA A 145 3.50 4.34 -9.85
N ARG A 146 4.54 5.18 -9.73
CA ARG A 146 5.11 5.97 -10.84
C ARG A 146 6.61 6.17 -10.66
N GLY A 147 7.27 6.47 -11.77
CA GLY A 147 8.68 6.82 -11.79
C GLY A 147 9.58 5.63 -11.54
N GLY A 148 10.74 5.87 -10.91
CA GLY A 148 11.73 4.83 -10.71
C GLY A 148 12.89 5.24 -9.81
N GLY A 149 13.59 4.24 -9.30
CA GLY A 149 14.71 4.42 -8.39
C GLY A 149 15.34 3.09 -7.99
N VAL A 150 16.00 3.08 -6.83
CA VAL A 150 16.60 1.88 -6.25
C VAL A 150 16.32 1.79 -4.77
N CYS A 151 15.95 0.61 -4.30
CA CYS A 151 15.97 0.26 -2.88
C CYS A 151 17.35 -0.29 -2.53
N ILE A 152 18.09 0.42 -1.68
CA ILE A 152 19.38 -0.02 -1.18
C ILE A 152 19.16 -0.74 0.15
N THR A 153 19.78 -1.90 0.29
CA THR A 153 19.88 -2.66 1.54
C THR A 153 21.36 -2.95 1.81
N GLU A 154 21.69 -3.47 2.99
CA GLU A 154 23.07 -3.86 3.32
C GLU A 154 23.64 -4.95 2.39
N ARG A 155 22.77 -5.76 1.76
CA ARG A 155 23.17 -6.93 0.95
C ARG A 155 23.07 -6.70 -0.55
N ALA A 156 22.19 -5.79 -0.98
CA ALA A 156 21.85 -5.64 -2.39
C ALA A 156 21.20 -4.29 -2.68
N SER A 157 21.32 -3.88 -3.93
CA SER A 157 20.53 -2.81 -4.53
C SER A 157 19.45 -3.43 -5.42
N HIS A 158 18.21 -3.04 -5.20
CA HIS A 158 17.07 -3.53 -5.97
C HIS A 158 16.50 -2.40 -6.83
N ARG A 159 16.39 -2.61 -8.14
CA ARG A 159 15.77 -1.64 -9.04
C ARG A 159 14.26 -1.54 -8.76
N LEU A 160 13.74 -0.32 -8.79
CA LEU A 160 12.34 0.00 -8.60
C LEU A 160 11.81 0.65 -9.87
N ASP A 161 10.91 -0.03 -10.57
CA ASP A 161 10.23 0.47 -11.76
C ASP A 161 8.71 0.44 -11.53
N ALA A 162 7.99 1.37 -12.15
CA ALA A 162 6.53 1.41 -12.08
C ALA A 162 5.90 0.05 -12.42
N GLY A 163 4.93 -0.37 -11.60
CA GLY A 163 4.33 -1.70 -11.69
C GLY A 163 5.12 -2.81 -10.98
N LEU A 164 6.09 -2.47 -10.13
CA LEU A 164 6.72 -3.44 -9.23
C LEU A 164 5.99 -3.47 -7.87
N GLY A 165 5.41 -4.62 -7.51
CA GLY A 165 5.04 -4.91 -6.13
C GLY A 165 6.24 -5.39 -5.32
N PHE A 166 6.25 -5.21 -4.01
CA PHE A 166 7.32 -5.69 -3.15
C PHE A 166 6.91 -5.86 -1.69
N MET A 167 7.73 -6.62 -0.95
CA MET A 167 7.72 -6.66 0.51
C MET A 167 9.10 -6.37 1.10
N ILE A 168 9.10 -5.62 2.19
CA ILE A 168 10.27 -5.33 3.02
C ILE A 168 10.01 -5.99 4.38
N PRO A 169 10.76 -7.04 4.74
CA PRO A 169 10.62 -7.69 6.05
C PRO A 169 10.84 -6.72 7.22
N ALA A 170 10.19 -7.02 8.34
CA ALA A 170 10.44 -6.31 9.60
C ALA A 170 11.94 -6.28 9.94
N GLY A 171 12.40 -5.13 10.44
CA GLY A 171 13.81 -4.91 10.81
C GLY A 171 14.80 -4.82 9.65
N LEU A 172 14.38 -5.02 8.39
CA LEU A 172 15.30 -4.90 7.25
C LEU A 172 15.69 -3.43 7.05
N ARG A 173 16.98 -3.12 7.25
CA ARG A 173 17.54 -1.81 6.96
C ARG A 173 17.53 -1.53 5.46
N HIS A 174 16.90 -0.43 5.08
CA HIS A 174 16.81 -0.01 3.69
C HIS A 174 16.76 1.50 3.53
N SER A 175 17.01 1.97 2.31
CA SER A 175 16.74 3.34 1.86
C SER A 175 16.28 3.34 0.40
N PHE A 176 15.54 4.38 0.01
CA PHE A 176 15.21 4.62 -1.39
C PHE A 176 16.04 5.75 -1.97
N HIS A 177 16.70 5.49 -3.09
CA HIS A 177 17.44 6.49 -3.82
C HIS A 177 16.82 6.71 -5.21
N THR A 178 16.78 7.97 -5.63
CA THR A 178 16.34 8.41 -6.94
C THR A 178 17.44 9.22 -7.60
N GLU A 179 17.47 9.20 -8.93
CA GLU A 179 18.41 10.00 -9.73
C GLU A 179 17.56 10.98 -10.59
N GLU A 180 17.32 10.69 -11.87
CA GLU A 180 16.62 11.62 -12.78
C GLU A 180 15.10 11.70 -12.58
N GLN A 181 14.48 10.62 -12.09
CA GLN A 181 13.04 10.52 -11.90
C GLN A 181 12.67 10.59 -10.42
N SER A 182 11.48 11.12 -10.11
CA SER A 182 10.88 10.89 -8.80
C SER A 182 10.42 9.43 -8.70
N LEU A 183 10.11 9.00 -7.49
CA LEU A 183 9.54 7.69 -7.19
C LEU A 183 8.29 7.87 -6.34
N ASP A 184 7.15 7.42 -6.87
CA ASP A 184 5.90 7.35 -6.11
C ASP A 184 5.62 5.90 -5.73
N VAL A 185 5.33 5.67 -4.45
CA VAL A 185 5.05 4.34 -3.91
C VAL A 185 3.72 4.37 -3.18
N TRP A 186 2.82 3.45 -3.51
CA TRP A 186 1.74 3.09 -2.61
C TRP A 186 2.27 2.10 -1.60
N THR A 187 2.17 2.42 -0.32
CA THR A 187 2.73 1.62 0.79
C THR A 187 1.62 1.22 1.72
N TRP A 188 1.61 -0.05 2.14
CA TRP A 188 0.66 -0.60 3.10
C TRP A 188 1.42 -1.21 4.27
N HIS A 189 0.89 -0.96 5.47
CA HIS A 189 1.47 -1.33 6.74
C HIS A 189 0.47 -2.21 7.51
N PRO A 190 0.91 -3.30 8.17
CA PRO A 190 0.01 -4.18 8.92
C PRO A 190 -0.48 -3.59 10.24
N ASP A 191 0.14 -2.49 10.68
CA ASP A 191 -0.14 -1.78 11.91
C ASP A 191 0.18 -0.29 11.74
N SER A 192 -0.37 0.52 12.64
CA SER A 192 -0.18 1.96 12.70
C SER A 192 0.05 2.42 14.13
N ASP A 193 0.87 3.45 14.31
CA ASP A 193 1.11 4.12 15.60
C ASP A 193 0.09 5.23 15.89
N THR A 194 -0.80 5.52 14.94
CA THR A 194 -1.83 6.57 14.99
C THR A 194 -3.24 6.01 14.79
N GLY A 195 -4.26 6.81 15.03
CA GLY A 195 -5.68 6.43 14.95
C GLY A 195 -6.42 6.70 16.26
N PRO A 196 -7.75 6.65 16.24
CA PRO A 196 -8.55 6.89 17.44
C PRO A 196 -8.37 5.76 18.46
N THR A 197 -8.58 6.12 19.71
CA THR A 197 -8.72 5.19 20.84
C THR A 197 -10.04 5.42 21.55
N ASP A 198 -10.37 4.61 22.56
CA ASP A 198 -11.61 4.79 23.31
C ASP A 198 -11.60 6.11 24.12
N GLU A 199 -10.42 6.59 24.51
CA GLU A 199 -10.24 7.83 25.26
C GLU A 199 -9.93 9.07 24.39
N ASP A 200 -9.46 8.88 23.15
CA ASP A 200 -9.03 9.96 22.25
C ASP A 200 -9.65 9.76 20.85
N HIS A 201 -10.77 10.45 20.62
CA HIS A 201 -11.43 10.50 19.33
C HIS A 201 -12.40 11.69 19.22
N PRO A 202 -12.82 12.11 18.00
CA PRO A 202 -13.55 13.37 17.80
C PRO A 202 -14.85 13.50 18.61
N MET A 203 -15.55 12.39 18.87
CA MET A 203 -16.79 12.38 19.66
C MET A 203 -16.55 12.44 21.17
N VAL A 204 -15.35 12.19 21.67
CA VAL A 204 -15.00 12.34 23.09
C VAL A 204 -14.31 13.69 23.33
N ASN A 205 -13.33 14.06 22.50
CA ASN A 205 -12.42 15.19 22.74
C ASN A 205 -13.12 16.56 22.84
N ARG A 206 -14.35 16.67 22.35
CA ARG A 206 -15.15 17.90 22.32
C ARG A 206 -16.53 17.74 22.95
N THR A 207 -16.77 16.64 23.66
CA THR A 207 -18.02 16.42 24.39
C THR A 207 -17.88 16.97 25.80
N LEU A 208 -18.68 17.99 26.12
CA LEU A 208 -18.74 18.65 27.43
C LEU A 208 -20.01 18.15 28.14
N LEU A 209 -19.89 17.68 29.39
CA LEU A 209 -21.00 17.22 30.24
C LEU A 209 -21.26 18.20 31.38
#